data_AF-A0A4Q3N9X1-F1
#
_entry.id   AF-A0A4Q3N9X1-F1
#
_cell.length_a   1.000
_cell.length_b   1.000
_cell.length_c   1.000
_cell.angle_alpha   90.00
_cell.angle_beta   90.00
_cell.angle_gamma   90.00
#
_symmetry.space_group_name_H-M   'P 1'
#
loop_
_entity.id
_entity.type
_entity.pdbx_description
1 polymer ?
#
loop_
_entity_poly.entity_id
_entity_poly.type
_entity_poly.pdbx_seq_one_letter_code
_entity_poly.pdbx_strand_id
1 'polypeptide(L)' 'KQAGLASSGSDASRLIDGGGVRVDSSVVSDKALKLGAGTYVVQVGKRKFAKVHLT' A
#
# COMPACT_ATOMS: atom_id res chain seq x y z
N LYS A 1 -0.81 -6.53 11.73
CA LYS A 1 -0.86 -5.07 12.00
C LYS A 1 0.04 -4.35 11.00
N GLN A 2 -0.52 -3.36 10.29
CA GLN A 2 0.15 -2.18 9.73
C GLN A 2 1.63 -2.31 9.33
N ALA A 3 1.92 -2.36 8.04
CA ALA A 3 3.28 -2.35 7.50
C ALA A 3 4.10 -1.05 7.77
N GLY A 4 3.68 -0.21 8.73
CA GLY A 4 4.35 1.03 9.12
C GLY A 4 4.43 2.11 8.04
N LEU A 5 3.80 1.89 6.88
CA LEU A 5 3.92 2.76 5.71
C LEU A 5 3.21 4.10 5.87
N ALA A 6 2.06 4.08 6.54
CA ALA A 6 1.24 5.24 6.83
C ALA A 6 1.04 5.38 8.33
N SER A 7 1.15 6.61 8.82
CA SER A 7 0.95 7.02 10.21
C SER A 7 -0.46 6.70 10.73
N SER A 8 -1.45 6.66 9.84
CA SER A 8 -2.83 6.30 10.14
C SER A 8 -3.52 5.66 8.93
N GLY A 9 -4.64 4.95 9.15
CA GLY A 9 -5.46 4.41 8.04
C GLY A 9 -6.01 5.51 7.12
N SER A 10 -6.26 6.70 7.66
CA SER A 10 -6.69 7.88 6.89
C SER A 10 -5.56 8.46 6.02
N ASP A 11 -4.31 8.42 6.48
CA ASP A 11 -3.16 8.80 5.65
C ASP A 11 -2.94 7.81 4.50
N ALA A 12 -3.12 6.51 4.77
CA ALA A 12 -3.04 5.50 3.73
C ALA A 12 -4.06 5.76 2.61
N SER A 13 -5.30 6.14 2.97
CA SER A 13 -6.32 6.57 2.00
C SER A 13 -5.82 7.66 1.08
N ARG A 14 -5.34 8.77 1.65
CA ARG A 14 -4.96 9.95 0.87
C ARG A 14 -3.79 9.64 -0.06
N LEU A 15 -2.88 8.77 0.37
CA LEU A 15 -1.75 8.33 -0.45
C LEU A 15 -2.21 7.44 -1.60
N ILE A 16 -3.22 6.59 -1.39
CA ILE A 16 -3.86 5.78 -2.44
C ILE A 16 -4.62 6.69 -3.42
N ASP A 17 -5.46 7.59 -2.90
CA ASP A 17 -6.27 8.53 -3.68
C ASP A 17 -5.39 9.48 -4.53
N GLY A 18 -4.22 9.87 -4.01
CA GLY A 18 -3.23 10.68 -4.72
C GLY A 18 -2.32 9.90 -5.67
N GLY A 19 -2.52 8.59 -5.86
CA GLY A 19 -1.67 7.75 -6.72
C GLY A 19 -0.23 7.57 -6.21
N GLY A 20 0.02 7.90 -4.94
CA GLY A 20 1.31 7.80 -4.28
C GLY A 20 1.64 6.40 -3.78
N VAL A 21 0.72 5.45 -3.88
CA VAL A 21 0.92 4.05 -3.47
C VAL A 21 1.01 3.15 -4.69
N ARG A 22 2.04 2.31 -4.71
CA ARG A 22 2.23 1.26 -5.72
C ARG A 22 2.41 -0.08 -5.04
N VAL A 23 1.85 -1.13 -5.63
CA VAL A 23 2.03 -2.51 -5.20
C VAL A 23 2.58 -3.29 -6.37
N ASP A 24 3.75 -3.91 -6.19
CA ASP A 24 4.45 -4.69 -7.22
C ASP A 24 4.56 -3.96 -8.57
N SER A 25 4.92 -2.66 -8.51
CA SER A 25 5.02 -1.74 -9.65
C SER A 25 3.71 -1.25 -10.27
N SER A 26 2.55 -1.72 -9.79
CA SER A 26 1.22 -1.21 -10.19
C SER A 26 0.73 -0.12 -9.25
N VAL A 27 0.25 1.00 -9.79
CA VAL A 27 -0.43 2.04 -8.99
C VAL A 27 -1.70 1.47 -8.40
N VAL A 28 -1.85 1.59 -7.08
CA VAL A 28 -3.09 1.21 -6.40
C VAL A 28 -3.91 2.46 -6.18
N SER A 29 -5.04 2.53 -6.86
CA SER A 29 -6.08 3.55 -6.70
C SER A 29 -7.34 3.00 -6.03
N ASP A 30 -7.51 1.67 -6.02
CA ASP A 30 -8.68 1.02 -5.44
C ASP A 30 -8.39 0.51 -4.04
N LYS A 31 -9.01 1.12 -3.03
CA LYS A 31 -8.96 0.68 -1.64
C LYS A 31 -9.62 -0.68 -1.40
N ALA A 32 -10.56 -1.06 -2.26
CA ALA A 32 -11.31 -2.30 -2.14
C ALA A 32 -10.61 -3.46 -2.87
N LEU A 33 -9.43 -3.22 -3.45
CA LEU A 33 -8.65 -4.24 -4.12
C LEU A 33 -8.33 -5.38 -3.14
N LYS A 34 -9.06 -6.49 -3.28
CA LYS A 34 -8.83 -7.70 -2.49
C LYS A 34 -7.60 -8.39 -3.05
N LEU A 35 -6.45 -8.10 -2.44
CA LEU A 35 -5.25 -8.87 -2.66
C LEU A 35 -5.46 -10.27 -2.06
N GLY A 36 -5.10 -11.30 -2.83
CA GLY A 36 -5.14 -12.68 -2.36
C GLY A 36 -4.13 -12.91 -1.22
N ALA A 37 -4.15 -14.11 -0.64
CA ALA A 37 -3.07 -14.52 0.26
C ALA A 37 -1.76 -14.57 -0.54
N GLY A 38 -0.72 -13.90 -0.05
CA GLY A 38 0.49 -13.68 -0.82
C GLY A 38 1.42 -12.64 -0.20
N THR A 39 2.54 -12.42 -0.87
CA THR A 39 3.52 -11.40 -0.49
C THR A 39 3.53 -10.29 -1.51
N TYR A 40 3.38 -9.06 -1.04
CA TYR A 40 3.27 -7.87 -1.88
C TYR A 40 4.29 -6.83 -1.44
N VAL A 41 4.98 -6.20 -2.39
CA VAL A 41 5.85 -5.05 -2.10
C VAL A 41 5.05 -3.78 -2.33
N VAL A 42 4.76 -3.07 -1.25
CA VAL A 42 4.04 -1.81 -1.27
C VAL A 42 5.03 -0.66 -1.16
N GLN A 43 5.08 0.18 -2.19
CA GLN A 43 5.81 1.43 -2.23
C GLN A 43 4.86 2.58 -1.94
N VAL A 44 5.28 3.49 -1.07
CA VAL A 44 4.55 4.72 -0.72
C VAL A 44 5.45 5.92 -0.94
N GLY A 45 5.08 6.78 -1.87
CA GLY A 45 5.91 7.89 -2.33
C GLY A 45 7.24 7.41 -2.92
N LYS A 46 8.28 8.27 -2.87
CA LYS A 46 9.59 7.98 -3.48
C LYS A 46 10.52 7.13 -2.59
N ARG A 47 10.33 7.12 -1.27
CA ARG A 47 11.33 6.60 -0.31
C ARG A 47 10.80 5.55 0.66
N LYS A 48 9.49 5.33 0.78
CA LYS A 48 8.95 4.33 1.70
C LYS A 48 8.59 3.07 0.95
N PHE A 49 9.10 1.94 1.41
CA PHE A 49 8.81 0.62 0.88
C PHE A 49 8.48 -0.27 2.07
N ALA A 50 7.49 -1.13 1.93
CA ALA A 50 7.24 -2.19 2.89
C ALA A 50 6.77 -3.44 2.18
N LYS A 51 7.18 -4.57 2.75
CA LYS A 51 6.73 -5.88 2.32
C LYS A 51 5.53 -6.26 3.18
N VAL A 52 4.40 -6.54 2.53
CA VAL A 52 3.15 -6.95 3.17
C VAL A 52 2.95 -8.43 2.87
N HIS A 53 2.93 -9.25 3.90
CA HIS A 53 2.47 -10.64 3.81
C HIS A 53 0.99 -10.66 4.21
N LEU A 54 0.12 -11.05 3.27
CA LEU A 54 -1.26 -11.41 3.56
C LEU A 54 -1.32 -12.93 3.73
N THR A 55 -1.67 -13.36 4.93
CA THR A 55 -1.97 -14.76 5.29
C THR A 55 -3.45 -14.88 5.62
#